data_AF-A0A7X5VEY1-F1
#
_entry.id   AF-A0A7X5VEY1-F1
#
_cell.length_a   1.000
_cell.length_b   1.000
_cell.length_c   1.000
_cell.angle_alpha   90.00
_cell.angle_beta   90.00
_cell.angle_gamma   90.00
#
_symmetry.space_group_name_H-M   'P 1'
#
loop_
_entity.id
_entity.type
_entity.pdbx_description
1 polymer ?
#
loop_
_entity_poly.entity_id
_entity_poly.type
_entity_poly.pdbx_seq_one_letter_code
_entity_poly.pdbx_strand_id
1 'polypeptide(L)'
;MWEKFGDSAWNIPEARSTVAQLRHHAGDGPEYDGIELFLALCDYLDQLHGSDRQRGRHGFDYFYTGDELTALTTAVREVRGPRVEPDPDSDRLVQPVNAAVTLAEGRDLVTWLEARPGWEREIGLCLRAMYAYLDQLYGGPGTFNQLLQPGEVEQVAAR
;
A
#
# COMPACT_ATOMS: atom_id res chain seq x y z
N MET A 1 -18.39 5.44 12.80
CA MET A 1 -18.65 4.90 11.45
C MET A 1 -17.29 4.81 10.81
N TRP A 2 -16.80 3.61 10.51
CA TRP A 2 -15.50 3.44 9.88
C TRP A 2 -15.57 3.92 8.43
N GLU A 3 -14.56 4.63 7.96
CA GLU A 3 -14.49 5.06 6.57
C GLU A 3 -14.32 3.84 5.66
N LYS A 4 -14.96 3.89 4.49
CA LYS A 4 -14.81 2.86 3.46
C LYS A 4 -13.38 2.85 2.92
N PHE A 5 -12.90 1.68 2.53
CA PHE A 5 -11.63 1.51 1.84
C PHE A 5 -11.80 1.94 0.37
N GLY A 6 -11.80 3.25 0.14
CA GLY A 6 -12.13 3.82 -1.17
C GLY A 6 -13.56 3.47 -1.59
N ASP A 7 -13.69 2.83 -2.76
CA ASP A 7 -15.00 2.41 -3.30
C ASP A 7 -15.41 0.99 -2.85
N SER A 8 -14.58 0.30 -2.07
CA SER A 8 -14.92 -1.02 -1.52
C SER A 8 -16.09 -0.93 -0.53
N ALA A 9 -16.86 -2.01 -0.44
CA ALA A 9 -17.85 -2.20 0.62
C ALA A 9 -17.20 -2.37 2.00
N TRP A 10 -15.93 -2.75 2.06
CA TRP A 10 -15.18 -2.98 3.30
C TRP A 10 -14.54 -1.70 3.81
N ASN A 11 -14.38 -1.59 5.13
CA ASN A 11 -13.39 -0.70 5.73
C ASN A 11 -12.01 -1.39 5.83
N ILE A 12 -10.96 -0.65 6.20
CA ILE A 12 -9.58 -1.19 6.31
C ILE A 12 -9.49 -2.39 7.27
N PRO A 13 -10.00 -2.33 8.52
CA PRO A 13 -9.99 -3.48 9.42
C PRO A 13 -10.70 -4.72 8.86
N GLU A 14 -11.88 -4.53 8.23
CA GLU A 14 -12.64 -5.61 7.59
C GLU A 14 -11.86 -6.24 6.44
N ALA A 15 -11.35 -5.42 5.52
CA ALA A 15 -10.58 -5.90 4.37
C ALA A 15 -9.36 -6.72 4.83
N ARG A 16 -8.61 -6.24 5.84
CA ARG A 16 -7.45 -6.96 6.39
C ARG A 16 -7.84 -8.30 7.00
N SER A 17 -8.91 -8.34 7.81
CA SER A 17 -9.40 -9.57 8.43
C SER A 17 -9.88 -10.58 7.39
N THR A 18 -10.66 -10.13 6.39
CA THR A 18 -11.19 -10.98 5.33
C THR A 18 -10.08 -11.51 4.43
N VAL A 19 -9.14 -10.67 3.99
CA VAL A 19 -8.02 -11.09 3.14
C VAL A 19 -7.12 -12.09 3.85
N ALA A 20 -6.86 -11.90 5.15
CA ALA A 20 -6.10 -12.88 5.95
C ALA A 20 -6.77 -14.26 5.99
N GLN A 21 -8.11 -14.32 6.04
CA GLN A 21 -8.85 -15.58 5.96
C GLN A 21 -8.80 -16.19 4.55
N LEU A 22 -8.96 -15.36 3.52
CA LEU A 22 -8.93 -15.79 2.11
C LEU A 22 -7.57 -16.35 1.70
N ARG A 23 -6.47 -15.89 2.31
CA ARG A 23 -5.12 -16.41 2.07
C ARG A 23 -5.00 -17.92 2.26
N HIS A 24 -5.81 -18.50 3.14
CA HIS A 24 -5.82 -19.96 3.37
C HIS A 24 -6.69 -20.75 2.39
N HIS A 25 -7.47 -20.04 1.56
CA HIS A 25 -8.46 -20.62 0.64
C HIS A 25 -8.16 -20.37 -0.83
N ALA A 26 -7.44 -19.29 -1.16
CA ALA A 26 -6.98 -19.02 -2.51
C ALA A 26 -5.96 -20.08 -2.95
N GLY A 27 -6.16 -20.66 -4.14
CA GLY A 27 -5.17 -21.52 -4.79
C GLY A 27 -4.09 -20.69 -5.48
N ASP A 28 -3.13 -21.33 -6.14
CA ASP A 28 -2.06 -20.64 -6.88
C ASP A 28 -2.65 -19.86 -8.08
N GLY A 29 -2.29 -18.57 -8.24
CA GLY A 29 -2.72 -17.74 -9.36
C GLY A 29 -2.92 -16.25 -9.05
N PRO A 30 -3.49 -15.48 -10.00
CA PRO A 30 -3.67 -14.03 -9.86
C PRO A 30 -4.46 -13.60 -8.62
N GLU A 31 -5.42 -14.41 -8.19
CA GLU A 31 -6.18 -14.18 -6.97
C GLU A 31 -5.28 -14.20 -5.72
N TYR A 32 -4.38 -15.18 -5.64
CA TYR A 32 -3.40 -15.29 -4.55
C TYR A 32 -2.39 -14.16 -4.62
N ASP A 33 -1.92 -13.81 -5.81
CA ASP A 33 -1.03 -12.67 -6.01
C ASP A 33 -1.68 -11.36 -5.54
N GLY A 34 -2.99 -11.20 -5.76
CA GLY A 34 -3.76 -10.05 -5.30
C GLY A 34 -3.85 -9.97 -3.78
N ILE A 35 -4.04 -11.12 -3.13
CA ILE A 35 -4.02 -11.25 -1.67
C ILE A 35 -2.64 -10.89 -1.11
N GLU A 36 -1.57 -11.46 -1.65
CA GLU A 36 -0.21 -11.19 -1.19
C GLU A 36 0.18 -9.73 -1.41
N LEU A 37 -0.16 -9.14 -2.56
CA LEU A 37 0.05 -7.73 -2.83
C LEU A 37 -0.72 -6.84 -1.85
N PHE A 38 -2.00 -7.16 -1.57
CA PHE A 38 -2.80 -6.41 -0.60
C PHE A 38 -2.16 -6.42 0.79
N LEU A 39 -1.74 -7.60 1.26
CA LEU A 39 -1.12 -7.74 2.59
C LEU A 39 0.22 -7.01 2.65
N ALA A 40 1.04 -7.13 1.60
CA ALA A 40 2.30 -6.42 1.50
C ALA A 40 2.14 -4.90 1.53
N LEU A 41 1.15 -4.35 0.82
CA LEU A 41 0.90 -2.91 0.83
C LEU A 41 0.33 -2.43 2.17
N CYS A 42 -0.50 -3.24 2.85
CA CYS A 42 -0.93 -2.95 4.22
C CYS A 42 0.27 -2.89 5.17
N ASP A 43 1.17 -3.88 5.12
CA ASP A 43 2.36 -3.92 5.97
C ASP A 43 3.31 -2.76 5.68
N TYR A 44 3.45 -2.37 4.41
CA TYR A 44 4.23 -1.21 4.02
C TYR A 44 3.63 0.09 4.57
N LEU A 45 2.31 0.25 4.46
CA LEU A 45 1.60 1.41 4.99
C LEU A 45 1.64 1.46 6.53
N ASP A 46 1.57 0.31 7.21
CA ASP A 46 1.76 0.24 8.67
C ASP A 46 3.12 0.81 9.08
N GLN A 47 4.17 0.43 8.36
CA GLN A 47 5.51 0.93 8.64
C GLN A 47 5.62 2.43 8.35
N LEU A 48 5.05 2.92 7.25
CA LEU A 48 5.03 4.35 6.92
C LEU A 48 4.24 5.20 7.93
N HIS A 49 3.10 4.70 8.40
CA HIS A 49 2.28 5.38 9.41
C HIS A 49 2.97 5.36 10.78
N GLY A 50 3.76 4.31 11.03
CA GLY A 50 4.51 4.10 12.25
C GLY A 50 3.62 3.62 13.39
N SER A 51 4.26 3.08 14.42
CA SER A 51 3.59 2.70 15.68
C SER A 51 4.19 3.50 16.83
N ASP A 52 3.45 4.49 17.30
CA ASP A 52 3.82 5.28 18.47
C ASP A 52 2.58 5.51 19.33
N ARG A 53 2.44 4.67 20.35
CA ARG A 53 1.30 4.67 21.27
C ARG A 53 1.24 5.94 22.13
N GLN A 54 2.37 6.63 22.36
CA GLN A 54 2.39 7.89 23.10
C GLN A 54 1.87 9.04 22.24
N ARG A 55 2.07 8.96 20.92
CA ARG A 55 1.52 9.90 19.93
C ARG A 55 0.19 9.46 19.32
N GLY A 56 -0.38 8.33 19.76
CA GLY A 56 -1.64 7.78 19.26
C GLY A 56 -1.58 7.14 17.86
N ARG A 57 -0.39 6.78 17.35
CA ARG A 57 -0.22 6.13 16.04
C ARG A 57 -0.32 4.62 16.17
N HIS A 58 -1.15 3.99 15.32
CA HIS A 58 -1.52 2.58 15.42
C HIS A 58 -1.29 1.77 14.12
N GLY A 59 -0.37 2.22 13.24
CA GLY A 59 -0.23 1.67 11.89
C GLY A 59 -1.28 2.23 10.93
N PHE A 60 -1.50 1.55 9.82
CA PHE A 60 -2.46 1.91 8.77
C PHE A 60 -3.85 1.35 9.09
N ASP A 61 -4.68 2.20 9.68
CA ASP A 61 -6.09 1.94 9.99
C ASP A 61 -7.06 2.93 9.32
N TYR A 62 -6.54 4.04 8.79
CA TYR A 62 -7.24 5.00 7.93
C TYR A 62 -6.27 5.67 6.94
N PHE A 63 -6.81 6.31 5.90
CA PHE A 63 -6.01 7.16 5.02
C PHE A 63 -5.79 8.52 5.66
N TYR A 64 -4.53 8.94 5.82
CA TYR A 64 -4.26 10.29 6.29
C TYR A 64 -4.84 11.31 5.31
N THR A 65 -5.35 12.41 5.85
CA THR A 65 -5.87 13.54 5.08
C THR A 65 -5.31 14.83 5.65
N GLY A 66 -5.53 15.96 4.95
CA GLY A 66 -5.13 17.29 5.42
C GLY A 66 -3.65 17.39 5.82
N ASP A 67 -3.42 17.81 7.06
CA ASP A 67 -2.08 18.07 7.60
C ASP A 67 -1.26 16.77 7.75
N GLU A 68 -1.89 15.66 8.12
CA GLU A 68 -1.22 14.36 8.30
C GLU A 68 -0.70 13.83 6.96
N LEU A 69 -1.53 13.95 5.92
CA LEU A 69 -1.16 13.59 4.55
C LEU A 69 -0.01 14.47 4.04
N THR A 70 -0.08 15.77 4.31
CA THR A 70 0.95 16.73 3.91
C THR A 70 2.28 16.44 4.60
N ALA A 71 2.26 16.14 5.89
CA ALA A 71 3.45 15.78 6.66
C ALA A 71 4.09 14.49 6.14
N LEU A 72 3.29 13.44 5.91
CA LEU A 72 3.78 12.18 5.36
C LEU A 72 4.33 12.33 3.94
N THR A 73 3.62 13.06 3.07
CA THR A 73 4.09 13.36 1.70
C THR A 73 5.41 14.12 1.72
N THR A 74 5.56 15.10 2.63
CA THR A 74 6.81 15.86 2.77
C THR A 74 7.95 14.95 3.19
N ALA A 75 7.75 14.10 4.20
CA ALA A 75 8.76 13.16 4.66
C ALA A 75 9.17 12.17 3.55
N VAL A 76 8.21 11.61 2.80
CA VAL A 76 8.51 10.73 1.65
C VAL A 76 9.33 11.46 0.59
N ARG A 77 9.01 12.74 0.31
CA ARG A 77 9.75 13.55 -0.68
C ARG A 77 11.11 14.04 -0.19
N GLU A 78 11.34 14.14 1.11
CA GLU A 78 12.66 14.44 1.66
C GLU A 78 13.61 13.27 1.46
N VAL A 79 13.10 12.05 1.64
CA VAL A 79 13.89 10.82 1.49
C VAL A 79 14.02 10.40 0.02
N ARG A 80 13.00 10.61 -0.81
CA ARG A 80 12.96 10.13 -2.20
C ARG A 80 12.48 11.15 -3.24
N GLY A 81 12.73 12.43 -2.98
CA GLY A 81 12.36 13.50 -3.90
C GLY A 81 13.24 13.58 -5.15
N PRO A 82 12.86 14.38 -6.15
CA PRO A 82 13.57 14.48 -7.45
C PRO A 82 15.02 15.01 -7.38
N ARG A 83 15.51 15.33 -6.18
CA ARG A 83 16.89 15.77 -5.91
C ARG A 83 17.75 14.70 -5.25
N VAL A 84 17.16 13.60 -4.81
CA VAL A 84 17.88 12.44 -4.30
C VAL A 84 18.22 11.57 -5.51
N GLU A 85 19.51 11.37 -5.77
CA GLU A 85 19.94 10.48 -6.85
C GLU A 85 19.32 9.09 -6.62
N PRO A 86 18.62 8.52 -7.61
CA PRO A 86 18.17 7.15 -7.52
C PRO A 86 19.40 6.28 -7.30
N ASP A 87 19.40 5.48 -6.24
CA ASP A 87 20.46 4.49 -6.04
C ASP A 87 20.33 3.46 -7.19
N PRO A 88 21.34 3.30 -8.06
CA PRO A 88 21.28 2.39 -9.20
C PRO A 88 21.15 0.91 -8.79
N ASP A 89 21.46 0.57 -7.53
CA ASP A 89 21.19 -0.76 -6.95
C ASP A 89 19.76 -0.88 -6.38
N SER A 90 19.04 0.25 -6.24
CA SER A 90 17.63 0.33 -5.82
C SER A 90 16.62 0.31 -6.97
N ASP A 91 17.08 0.44 -8.22
CA ASP A 91 16.25 0.42 -9.45
C ASP A 91 15.62 -0.96 -9.74
N ARG A 92 15.90 -1.96 -8.91
CA ARG A 92 15.17 -3.21 -8.93
C ARG A 92 13.95 -3.09 -8.05
N LEU A 93 12.80 -3.36 -8.67
CA LEU A 93 11.57 -3.80 -8.03
C LEU A 93 11.91 -4.73 -6.85
N VAL A 94 12.08 -4.16 -5.65
CA VAL A 94 12.22 -4.95 -4.42
C VAL A 94 10.81 -5.44 -4.17
N GLN A 95 10.52 -6.59 -4.76
CA GLN A 95 9.30 -7.34 -4.52
C GLN A 95 9.06 -7.33 -3.00
N PRO A 96 7.83 -7.14 -2.52
CA PRO A 96 7.52 -7.73 -1.24
C PRO A 96 7.84 -9.21 -1.37
N VAL A 97 8.60 -9.74 -0.42
CA VAL A 97 9.25 -11.07 -0.45
C VAL A 97 8.28 -12.24 -0.69
N ASN A 98 6.97 -12.01 -0.81
CA ASN A 98 5.95 -13.02 -1.07
C ASN A 98 4.96 -12.70 -2.21
N ALA A 99 5.05 -11.56 -2.90
CA ALA A 99 4.18 -11.30 -4.05
C ALA A 99 4.90 -11.69 -5.34
N ALA A 100 4.35 -12.65 -6.10
CA ALA A 100 4.89 -13.03 -7.42
C ALA A 100 4.78 -11.91 -8.48
N VAL A 101 4.21 -10.77 -8.08
CA VAL A 101 3.83 -9.64 -8.92
C VAL A 101 4.58 -8.40 -8.47
N THR A 102 5.23 -7.75 -9.41
CA THR A 102 5.91 -6.46 -9.20
C THR A 102 4.92 -5.32 -9.03
N LEU A 103 5.33 -4.16 -8.48
CA LEU A 103 4.41 -3.02 -8.32
C LEU A 103 3.81 -2.53 -9.64
N ALA A 104 4.56 -2.63 -10.74
CA ALA A 104 4.07 -2.29 -12.07
C ALA A 104 2.96 -3.25 -12.52
N GLU A 105 3.21 -4.56 -12.42
CA GLU A 105 2.22 -5.60 -12.72
C GLU A 105 1.02 -5.55 -11.75
N GLY A 106 1.22 -5.03 -10.55
CA GLY A 106 0.17 -4.86 -9.54
C GLY A 106 -0.97 -3.96 -10.00
N ARG A 107 -0.73 -2.97 -10.87
CA ARG A 107 -1.81 -2.12 -11.42
C ARG A 107 -2.66 -2.87 -12.46
N ASP A 108 -2.04 -3.71 -13.27
CA ASP A 108 -2.76 -4.59 -14.20
C ASP A 108 -3.57 -5.64 -13.42
N LEU A 109 -2.99 -6.18 -12.35
CA LEU A 109 -3.67 -7.10 -11.44
C LEU A 109 -4.89 -6.46 -10.76
N VAL A 110 -4.80 -5.20 -10.35
CA VAL A 110 -5.96 -4.44 -9.84
C VAL A 110 -7.09 -4.39 -10.85
N THR A 111 -6.76 -4.02 -12.09
CA THR A 111 -7.77 -3.96 -13.18
C THR A 111 -8.41 -5.32 -13.41
N TRP A 112 -7.61 -6.38 -13.36
CA TRP A 112 -8.08 -7.75 -13.52
C TRP A 112 -9.01 -8.20 -12.37
N LEU A 113 -8.68 -7.86 -11.12
CA LEU A 113 -9.47 -8.17 -9.92
C LEU A 113 -10.80 -7.42 -9.91
N GLU A 114 -10.80 -6.13 -10.28
CA GLU A 114 -12.02 -5.31 -10.33
C GLU A 114 -13.05 -5.81 -11.35
N ALA A 115 -12.60 -6.50 -12.40
CA ALA A 115 -13.47 -7.11 -13.40
C ALA A 115 -14.16 -8.40 -12.92
N ARG A 116 -13.75 -8.95 -11.77
CA ARG A 116 -14.33 -10.17 -11.19
C ARG A 116 -15.56 -9.83 -10.34
N PRO A 117 -16.49 -10.78 -10.15
CA PRO A 117 -17.51 -10.66 -9.12
C PRO A 117 -16.95 -11.10 -7.76
N GLY A 118 -17.60 -10.71 -6.66
CA GLY A 118 -17.30 -11.28 -5.34
C GLY A 118 -16.17 -10.57 -4.58
N TRP A 119 -15.41 -11.35 -3.82
CA TRP A 119 -14.38 -10.82 -2.91
C TRP A 119 -13.15 -10.31 -3.67
N GLU A 120 -12.86 -10.89 -4.82
CA GLU A 120 -11.80 -10.51 -5.74
C GLU A 120 -11.97 -9.03 -6.14
N ARG A 121 -13.20 -8.64 -6.47
CA ARG A 121 -13.55 -7.26 -6.78
C ARG A 121 -13.21 -6.30 -5.65
N GLU A 122 -13.60 -6.68 -4.44
CA GLU A 122 -13.40 -5.84 -3.26
C GLU A 122 -11.92 -5.65 -2.94
N ILE A 123 -11.09 -6.69 -3.13
CA ILE A 123 -9.63 -6.58 -3.06
C ILE A 123 -9.11 -5.62 -4.14
N GLY A 124 -9.58 -5.76 -5.39
CA GLY A 124 -9.23 -4.85 -6.48
C GLY A 124 -9.52 -3.38 -6.15
N LEU A 125 -10.70 -3.10 -5.61
CA LEU A 125 -11.10 -1.75 -5.18
C LEU A 125 -10.23 -1.21 -4.04
N CYS A 126 -9.90 -2.04 -3.05
CA CYS A 126 -9.01 -1.66 -1.95
C CYS A 126 -7.60 -1.35 -2.48
N LEU A 127 -7.05 -2.22 -3.32
CA LEU A 127 -5.73 -2.02 -3.93
C LEU A 127 -5.71 -0.76 -4.80
N ARG A 128 -6.75 -0.47 -5.58
CA ARG A 128 -6.85 0.80 -6.34
C ARG A 128 -6.77 2.01 -5.41
N ALA A 129 -7.48 1.97 -4.29
CA ALA A 129 -7.42 3.05 -3.29
C ALA A 129 -6.02 3.19 -2.66
N MET A 130 -5.35 2.07 -2.36
CA MET A 130 -3.97 2.10 -1.87
C MET A 130 -3.00 2.69 -2.90
N TYR A 131 -3.08 2.26 -4.16
CA TYR A 131 -2.25 2.81 -5.24
C TYR A 131 -2.49 4.32 -5.42
N ALA A 132 -3.75 4.77 -5.38
CA ALA A 132 -4.07 6.18 -5.48
C ALA A 132 -3.51 7.00 -4.29
N TYR A 133 -3.58 6.45 -3.08
CA TYR A 133 -3.00 7.06 -1.89
C TYR A 133 -1.47 7.12 -1.96
N LEU A 134 -0.82 6.01 -2.32
CA LEU A 134 0.62 5.93 -2.48
C LEU A 134 1.11 6.86 -3.59
N ASP A 135 0.39 6.96 -4.71
CA ASP A 135 0.64 7.94 -5.75
C ASP A 135 0.67 9.37 -5.20
N GLN A 136 -0.31 9.74 -4.37
CA GLN A 136 -0.32 11.06 -3.73
C GLN A 136 0.92 11.28 -2.85
N LEU A 137 1.31 10.29 -2.04
CA LEU A 137 2.51 10.38 -1.19
C LEU A 137 3.79 10.56 -2.00
N TYR A 138 3.87 9.93 -3.17
CA TYR A 138 5.04 9.93 -4.05
C TYR A 138 5.02 11.07 -5.07
N GLY A 139 4.08 12.02 -4.96
CA GLY A 139 4.09 13.25 -5.76
C GLY A 139 3.13 13.27 -6.95
N GLY A 140 2.22 12.30 -7.07
CA GLY A 140 1.07 12.40 -7.97
C GLY A 140 0.66 11.07 -8.63
N PRO A 141 -0.40 11.10 -9.47
CA PRO A 141 -0.90 9.91 -10.14
C PRO A 141 0.19 9.17 -10.94
N GLY A 142 0.31 7.87 -10.71
CA GLY A 142 1.26 6.99 -11.37
C GLY A 142 2.72 7.12 -10.92
N THR A 143 3.04 7.89 -9.88
CA THR A 143 4.43 8.07 -9.43
C THR A 143 4.90 6.98 -8.47
N PHE A 144 3.99 6.27 -7.81
CA PHE A 144 4.38 5.14 -6.97
C PHE A 144 4.69 3.91 -7.83
N ASN A 145 5.98 3.59 -7.91
CA ASN A 145 6.54 2.47 -8.67
C ASN A 145 7.60 1.66 -7.90
N GLN A 146 7.96 2.08 -6.69
CA GLN A 146 8.98 1.45 -5.86
C GLN A 146 8.69 1.67 -4.36
N LEU A 147 8.96 0.65 -3.54
CA LEU A 147 8.90 0.75 -2.08
C LEU A 147 10.13 1.47 -1.54
N LEU A 148 9.97 2.28 -0.49
CA LEU A 148 11.12 2.78 0.27
C LEU A 148 11.91 1.62 0.88
N GLN A 149 13.23 1.75 0.92
CA GLN A 149 14.12 0.83 1.61
C GLN A 149 13.84 0.86 3.13
N PRO A 150 14.19 -0.19 3.90
CA PRO A 150 13.90 -0.23 5.33
C PRO A 150 14.39 1.00 6.12
N GLY A 151 15.61 1.48 5.87
CA GLY A 151 16.14 2.68 6.53
C GLY A 151 15.44 3.98 6.12
N GLU A 152 14.91 4.05 4.89
CA GLU A 152 14.10 5.16 4.40
C GLU A 152 12.72 5.15 5.05
N VAL A 153 12.12 3.97 5.21
CA VAL A 153 10.85 3.78 5.91
C VAL A 153 10.96 4.21 7.36
N GLU A 154 12.03 3.82 8.06
CA GLU A 154 12.29 4.25 9.44
C GLU A 154 12.41 5.78 9.56
N GLN A 155 13.13 6.42 8.64
CA GLN A 155 13.23 7.88 8.59
C GLN A 155 11.88 8.55 8.39
N VAL A 156 11.08 8.06 7.44
CA VAL A 156 9.73 8.59 7.19
C VAL A 156 8.84 8.39 8.41
N ALA A 157 8.85 7.20 9.02
CA ALA A 157 8.03 6.87 10.19
C ALA A 157 8.35 7.73 11.42
N ALA A 158 9.62 8.16 11.57
CA ALA A 158 10.10 8.94 12.70
C ALA A 158 9.65 10.43 12.69
N ARG A 159 9.02 10.90 11.62
CA ARG A 159 8.48 12.27 11.50
C ARG A 159 7.60 12.69 12.67
#